data_AF-A0A820BD38-F1
#
_entry.id   AF-A0A820BD38-F1
#
_cell.length_a   1.000
_cell.length_b   1.000
_cell.length_c   1.000
_cell.angle_alpha   90.00
_cell.angle_beta   90.00
_cell.angle_gamma   90.00
#
_symmetry.space_group_name_H-M   'P 1'
#
loop_
_entity.id
_entity.type
_entity.pdbx_description
1 polymer ?
#
loop_
_entity_poly.entity_id
_entity_poly.type
_entity_poly.pdbx_seq_one_letter_code
_entity_poly.pdbx_strand_id
1 'polypeptide(L)'
;ITFTELKLVQPHNTFTVNGRKTHEQNISITDRQQVQWSLASENHPCDITVEYRSYGANNQYEILYQKGNVSIHRNVLHGQFETQRNGQLLITIDNKDYANPLTVWYRIKSNPLSTCHLFQGISDMQFNKYYRPTSQTISEVDFSKLLDHVFIFINKLLNGNISLKEMAELQPIFKDKNINIREEVKKLYINHSNEQSNNRVNMPTTVAQIPKIQPSEQEIEQVCEWLQIYQYYSHLNIIMECIEKFDLLPTDNKEEKIDHLKRLSGNENCSLKEITNAYRILQECFQTLTHQHLQLIKTVVECSNVIQMMKKADLYSQHGRRRFQELRDNLTTQFQLQELNNMILTSWIITYTLIEPFTFKAKNFDDFILRLAQITKLEESSLNHIKGKFLS
;
A
#
# COMPACT_ATOMS: atom_id res chain seq x y z
N ILE A 1 -14.88 14.80 11.41
CA ILE A 1 -14.20 16.10 11.23
C ILE A 1 -15.22 17.18 11.53
N THR A 2 -14.94 18.04 12.50
CA THR A 2 -15.76 19.24 12.81
C THR A 2 -15.34 20.43 11.95
N PHE A 3 -16.16 21.49 11.92
CA PHE A 3 -15.83 22.72 11.19
C PHE A 3 -14.51 23.34 11.67
N THR A 4 -14.34 23.44 12.99
CA THR A 4 -13.12 23.95 13.63
C THR A 4 -11.91 23.07 13.29
N GLU A 5 -12.05 21.75 13.29
CA GLU A 5 -10.98 20.84 12.86
C GLU A 5 -10.62 21.02 11.38
N LEU A 6 -11.59 21.20 10.49
CA LEU A 6 -11.32 21.39 9.06
C LEU A 6 -10.53 22.68 8.82
N LYS A 7 -10.91 23.78 9.52
CA LYS A 7 -10.22 25.08 9.47
C LYS A 7 -8.80 25.01 10.04
N LEU A 8 -8.60 24.27 11.13
CA LEU A 8 -7.29 24.10 11.75
C LEU A 8 -6.37 23.20 10.92
N VAL A 9 -6.89 22.12 10.34
CA VAL A 9 -6.09 21.10 9.64
C VAL A 9 -5.80 21.49 8.18
N GLN A 10 -6.60 22.35 7.55
CA GLN A 10 -6.42 22.78 6.15
C GLN A 10 -6.65 24.29 5.98
N PRO A 11 -5.86 25.18 6.63
CA PRO A 11 -6.11 26.61 6.63
C PRO A 11 -5.98 27.25 5.23
N HIS A 12 -5.24 26.61 4.32
CA HIS A 12 -4.98 27.12 2.97
C HIS A 12 -5.87 26.50 1.89
N ASN A 13 -6.64 25.44 2.19
CA ASN A 13 -7.56 24.83 1.22
C ASN A 13 -8.91 25.54 1.26
N THR A 14 -8.92 26.77 0.75
CA THR A 14 -10.09 27.63 0.74
C THR A 14 -10.24 28.32 -0.59
N PHE A 15 -11.47 28.66 -0.92
CA PHE A 15 -11.78 29.60 -1.99
C PHE A 15 -12.96 30.49 -1.58
N THR A 16 -13.04 31.66 -2.17
CA THR A 16 -14.07 32.66 -1.87
C THR A 16 -15.01 32.84 -3.06
N VAL A 17 -16.30 32.72 -2.79
CA VAL A 17 -17.38 32.90 -3.76
C VAL A 17 -18.08 34.22 -3.48
N ASN A 18 -17.85 35.20 -4.35
CA ASN A 18 -18.49 36.51 -4.24
C ASN A 18 -20.02 36.40 -4.34
N GLY A 19 -20.73 37.40 -3.80
CA GLY A 19 -22.20 37.44 -3.87
C GLY A 19 -22.72 37.41 -5.31
N ARG A 20 -23.85 36.70 -5.52
CA ARG A 20 -24.45 36.39 -6.83
C ARG A 20 -23.48 35.80 -7.87
N LYS A 21 -22.46 35.08 -7.41
CA LYS A 21 -21.57 34.36 -8.31
C LYS A 21 -21.61 32.87 -8.03
N THR A 22 -21.40 32.14 -9.10
CA THR A 22 -21.05 30.73 -9.07
C THR A 22 -19.53 30.61 -9.17
N HIS A 23 -18.96 29.70 -8.40
CA HIS A 23 -17.54 29.36 -8.48
C HIS A 23 -17.39 27.85 -8.68
N GLU A 24 -16.41 27.50 -9.50
CA GLU A 24 -16.05 26.13 -9.84
C GLU A 24 -14.61 25.85 -9.38
N GLN A 25 -14.47 24.95 -8.42
CA GLN A 25 -13.17 24.48 -7.95
C GLN A 25 -12.90 23.10 -8.55
N ASN A 26 -11.89 23.00 -9.40
CA ASN A 26 -11.43 21.75 -10.00
C ASN A 26 -10.29 21.15 -9.18
N ILE A 27 -10.37 19.85 -8.93
CA ILE A 27 -9.34 19.10 -8.20
C ILE A 27 -9.02 17.83 -9.01
N SER A 28 -7.77 17.69 -9.42
CA SER A 28 -7.33 16.51 -10.20
C SER A 28 -7.36 15.25 -9.33
N ILE A 29 -7.93 14.18 -9.89
CA ILE A 29 -8.00 12.86 -9.27
C ILE A 29 -7.24 11.89 -10.17
N THR A 30 -6.26 11.19 -9.60
CA THR A 30 -5.48 10.20 -10.37
C THR A 30 -6.25 8.89 -10.44
N ASP A 31 -5.78 7.96 -11.29
CA ASP A 31 -6.45 6.68 -11.45
C ASP A 31 -6.50 5.88 -10.15
N ARG A 32 -7.52 5.02 -10.09
CA ARG A 32 -7.70 4.01 -9.05
C ARG A 32 -7.58 4.60 -7.66
N GLN A 33 -8.49 5.51 -7.31
CA GLN A 33 -8.54 6.15 -5.99
C GLN A 33 -9.90 5.98 -5.32
N GLN A 34 -9.88 5.75 -4.01
CA GLN A 34 -10.97 6.08 -3.12
C GLN A 34 -10.78 7.53 -2.70
N VAL A 35 -11.74 8.37 -3.03
CA VAL A 35 -11.68 9.81 -2.76
C VAL A 35 -12.73 10.16 -1.72
N GLN A 36 -12.28 10.73 -0.62
CA GLN A 36 -13.13 11.32 0.41
C GLN A 36 -13.04 12.84 0.33
N TRP A 37 -14.18 13.51 0.33
CA TRP A 37 -14.25 14.96 0.28
C TRP A 37 -15.04 15.50 1.45
N SER A 38 -14.69 16.71 1.89
CA SER A 38 -15.40 17.43 2.95
C SER A 38 -15.42 18.92 2.65
N LEU A 39 -16.56 19.56 2.89
CA LEU A 39 -16.82 20.97 2.62
C LEU A 39 -17.45 21.64 3.84
N ALA A 40 -17.03 22.87 4.13
CA ALA A 40 -17.68 23.72 5.12
C ALA A 40 -17.56 25.20 4.76
N SER A 41 -18.45 26.04 5.29
CA SER A 41 -18.39 27.49 5.11
C SER A 41 -18.61 28.23 6.44
N GLU A 42 -18.42 29.54 6.46
CA GLU A 42 -18.67 30.33 7.68
C GLU A 42 -20.04 31.00 7.72
N ASN A 43 -20.67 31.21 6.56
CA ASN A 43 -21.83 32.11 6.46
C ASN A 43 -22.91 31.51 5.56
N HIS A 44 -24.17 31.63 6.01
CA HIS A 44 -25.44 31.36 5.32
C HIS A 44 -25.52 30.06 4.48
N PRO A 45 -26.70 29.69 3.97
CA PRO A 45 -26.82 28.54 3.08
C PRO A 45 -26.40 28.88 1.64
N CYS A 46 -25.92 27.90 0.88
CA CYS A 46 -25.60 28.03 -0.53
C CYS A 46 -26.02 26.80 -1.34
N ASP A 47 -26.03 26.92 -2.65
CA ASP A 47 -26.30 25.81 -3.55
C ASP A 47 -24.98 25.11 -3.88
N ILE A 48 -24.94 23.79 -3.73
CA ILE A 48 -23.73 22.99 -3.86
C ILE A 48 -23.97 21.85 -4.83
N THR A 49 -23.07 21.72 -5.80
CA THR A 49 -22.93 20.54 -6.65
C THR A 49 -21.51 19.99 -6.53
N VAL A 50 -21.38 18.69 -6.33
CA VAL A 50 -20.11 17.98 -6.35
C VAL A 50 -20.24 16.86 -7.38
N GLU A 51 -19.34 16.85 -8.35
CA GLU A 51 -19.36 15.86 -9.42
C GLU A 51 -17.97 15.37 -9.79
N TYR A 52 -17.89 14.14 -10.28
CA TYR A 52 -16.66 13.55 -10.80
C TYR A 52 -16.74 13.50 -12.33
N ARG A 53 -15.72 14.02 -13.02
CA ARG A 53 -15.58 13.96 -14.47
C ARG A 53 -14.36 13.12 -14.83
N SER A 54 -14.56 12.00 -15.52
CA SER A 54 -13.46 11.14 -15.99
C SER A 54 -12.82 11.68 -17.28
N TYR A 55 -11.49 11.58 -17.39
CA TYR A 55 -10.78 11.87 -18.64
C TYR A 55 -10.89 10.66 -19.58
N GLY A 56 -11.45 10.84 -20.77
CA GLY A 56 -11.54 9.79 -21.79
C GLY A 56 -12.46 10.13 -22.95
N ALA A 57 -12.49 9.27 -23.98
CA ALA A 57 -13.21 9.51 -25.24
C ALA A 57 -14.71 9.81 -25.08
N ASN A 58 -15.33 9.38 -23.97
CA ASN A 58 -16.76 9.56 -23.70
C ASN A 58 -17.08 10.58 -22.57
N ASN A 59 -16.08 11.29 -22.01
CA ASN A 59 -16.24 12.29 -20.92
C ASN A 59 -17.42 11.99 -19.98
N GLN A 60 -17.37 10.85 -19.30
CA GLN A 60 -18.43 10.46 -18.38
C GLN A 60 -18.33 11.33 -17.12
N TYR A 61 -19.46 11.94 -16.73
CA TYR A 61 -19.61 12.67 -15.50
C TYR A 61 -20.62 11.98 -14.57
N GLU A 62 -20.37 12.07 -13.27
CA GLU A 62 -21.22 11.50 -12.22
C GLU A 62 -21.47 12.57 -11.15
N ILE A 63 -22.74 12.87 -10.90
CA ILE A 63 -23.14 13.79 -9.83
C ILE A 63 -23.07 13.03 -8.50
N LEU A 64 -22.09 13.37 -7.67
CA LEU A 64 -21.87 12.77 -6.36
C LEU A 64 -22.77 13.39 -5.29
N TYR A 65 -23.06 14.68 -5.44
CA TYR A 65 -23.95 15.42 -4.55
C TYR A 65 -24.53 16.63 -5.28
N GLN A 66 -25.83 16.87 -5.14
CA GLN A 66 -26.47 18.09 -5.63
C GLN A 66 -27.60 18.48 -4.70
N LYS A 67 -27.49 19.67 -4.10
CA LYS A 67 -28.55 20.20 -3.24
C LYS A 67 -28.50 21.72 -3.18
N GLY A 68 -29.67 22.34 -3.24
CA GLY A 68 -29.84 23.78 -3.01
C GLY A 68 -30.01 24.13 -1.53
N ASN A 69 -29.67 25.37 -1.17
CA ASN A 69 -29.90 25.97 0.15
C ASN A 69 -29.31 25.15 1.32
N VAL A 70 -28.06 24.71 1.18
CA VAL A 70 -27.36 23.85 2.14
C VAL A 70 -26.64 24.69 3.19
N SER A 71 -26.99 24.46 4.47
CA SER A 71 -26.36 25.11 5.62
C SER A 71 -25.02 24.45 6.02
N ILE A 72 -24.01 24.49 5.15
CA ILE A 72 -22.67 23.93 5.46
C ILE A 72 -21.86 24.77 6.47
N HIS A 73 -22.44 25.89 6.96
CA HIS A 73 -21.92 26.69 8.06
C HIS A 73 -22.23 26.13 9.45
N ARG A 74 -23.17 25.17 9.54
CA ARG A 74 -23.50 24.48 10.80
C ARG A 74 -22.96 23.06 10.85
N ASN A 75 -22.81 22.43 9.68
CA ASN A 75 -22.43 21.03 9.55
C ASN A 75 -21.40 20.87 8.41
N VAL A 76 -20.34 20.11 8.65
CA VAL A 76 -19.38 19.73 7.60
C VAL A 76 -20.07 18.73 6.67
N LEU A 77 -20.24 19.11 5.41
CA LEU A 77 -20.71 18.20 4.38
C LEU A 77 -19.57 17.26 4.00
N HIS A 78 -19.87 15.98 3.82
CA HIS A 78 -18.89 14.99 3.43
C HIS A 78 -19.48 14.01 2.42
N GLY A 79 -18.61 13.42 1.61
CA GLY A 79 -18.96 12.33 0.74
C GLY A 79 -17.73 11.54 0.35
N GLN A 80 -17.95 10.41 -0.29
CA GLN A 80 -16.90 9.55 -0.78
C GLN A 80 -17.33 8.88 -2.08
N PHE A 81 -16.36 8.60 -2.94
CA PHE A 81 -16.56 7.79 -4.15
C PHE A 81 -15.28 7.02 -4.48
N GLU A 82 -15.43 6.01 -5.33
CA GLU A 82 -14.32 5.23 -5.87
C GLU A 82 -14.23 5.44 -7.38
N THR A 83 -13.02 5.57 -7.91
CA THR A 83 -12.82 5.69 -9.35
C THR A 83 -11.65 4.85 -9.81
N GLN A 84 -11.79 4.22 -10.97
CA GLN A 84 -10.72 3.44 -11.62
C GLN A 84 -10.00 4.21 -12.73
N ARG A 85 -10.40 5.46 -12.98
CA ARG A 85 -9.90 6.29 -14.09
C ARG A 85 -9.33 7.59 -13.57
N ASN A 86 -8.46 8.22 -14.34
CA ASN A 86 -8.07 9.61 -14.10
C ASN A 86 -9.26 10.54 -14.35
N GLY A 87 -9.33 11.65 -13.64
CA GLY A 87 -10.40 12.63 -13.80
C GLY A 87 -10.22 13.87 -12.94
N GLN A 88 -11.32 14.56 -12.70
CA GLN A 88 -11.39 15.70 -11.80
C GLN A 88 -12.65 15.64 -10.96
N LEU A 89 -12.49 15.97 -9.68
CA LEU A 89 -13.59 16.33 -8.81
C LEU A 89 -13.87 17.83 -9.03
N LEU A 90 -15.08 18.15 -9.44
CA LEU A 90 -15.57 19.51 -9.60
C LEU A 90 -16.51 19.82 -8.44
N ILE A 91 -16.21 20.89 -7.72
CA ILE A 91 -17.06 21.46 -6.68
C ILE A 91 -17.59 22.79 -7.20
N THR A 92 -18.90 22.87 -7.38
CA THR A 92 -19.61 24.08 -7.82
C THR A 92 -20.40 24.64 -6.65
N ILE A 93 -20.13 25.91 -6.32
CA ILE A 93 -20.84 26.64 -5.27
C ILE A 93 -21.53 27.84 -5.91
N ASP A 94 -22.85 27.91 -5.79
CA ASP A 94 -23.64 29.07 -6.19
C ASP A 94 -24.07 29.88 -4.96
N ASN A 95 -23.47 31.06 -4.81
CA ASN A 95 -23.77 31.99 -3.71
C ASN A 95 -24.89 32.94 -4.13
N LYS A 96 -26.11 32.62 -3.72
CA LYS A 96 -27.31 33.42 -4.00
C LYS A 96 -27.41 34.71 -3.16
N ASP A 97 -26.60 34.86 -2.11
CA ASP A 97 -26.56 36.09 -1.31
C ASP A 97 -25.95 37.24 -2.13
N TYR A 98 -26.57 38.42 -2.03
CA TYR A 98 -26.17 39.61 -2.76
C TYR A 98 -24.99 40.34 -2.11
N ALA A 99 -24.92 40.34 -0.78
CA ALA A 99 -24.04 41.26 -0.05
C ALA A 99 -22.78 40.59 0.48
N ASN A 100 -22.84 39.30 0.80
CA ASN A 100 -21.79 38.63 1.57
C ASN A 100 -21.02 37.61 0.72
N PRO A 101 -19.69 37.74 0.60
CA PRO A 101 -18.87 36.69 0.04
C PRO A 101 -18.89 35.46 0.95
N LEU A 102 -18.83 34.29 0.34
CA LEU A 102 -18.81 33.00 1.02
C LEU A 102 -17.42 32.39 0.92
N THR A 103 -16.74 32.22 2.05
CA THR A 103 -15.51 31.42 2.09
C THR A 103 -15.88 29.97 2.33
N VAL A 104 -15.35 29.09 1.48
CA VAL A 104 -15.55 27.64 1.56
C VAL A 104 -14.20 26.99 1.85
N TRP A 105 -14.16 26.18 2.90
CA TRP A 105 -13.05 25.30 3.23
C TRP A 105 -13.34 23.92 2.67
N TYR A 106 -12.31 23.29 2.11
CA TYR A 106 -12.42 21.94 1.60
C TYR A 106 -11.26 21.05 2.02
N ARG A 107 -11.53 19.75 2.13
CA ARG A 107 -10.51 18.72 2.32
C ARG A 107 -10.80 17.57 1.38
N ILE A 108 -9.79 17.22 0.57
CA ILE A 108 -9.81 16.01 -0.25
C ILE A 108 -8.76 15.06 0.31
N LYS A 109 -9.16 13.83 0.59
CA LYS A 109 -8.26 12.71 0.84
C LYS A 109 -8.43 11.73 -0.30
N SER A 110 -7.35 11.43 -1.00
CA SER A 110 -7.33 10.39 -2.01
C SER A 110 -6.43 9.28 -1.55
N ASN A 111 -7.00 8.09 -1.39
CA ASN A 111 -6.25 6.87 -1.11
C ASN A 111 -6.25 6.03 -2.40
N PRO A 112 -5.12 5.50 -2.87
CA PRO A 112 -5.13 4.52 -3.94
C PRO A 112 -6.08 3.37 -3.59
N LEU A 113 -7.01 3.03 -4.48
CA LEU A 113 -7.68 1.74 -4.44
C LEU A 113 -6.60 0.67 -4.50
N SER A 114 -6.82 -0.45 -3.80
CA SER A 114 -5.92 -1.59 -3.90
C SER A 114 -5.86 -2.04 -5.37
N THR A 115 -4.79 -1.61 -6.04
CA THR A 115 -4.36 -2.17 -7.31
C THR A 115 -4.16 -3.64 -7.07
N CYS A 116 -4.67 -4.50 -7.95
CA CYS A 116 -4.26 -5.90 -7.93
C CYS A 116 -2.77 -5.92 -8.29
N HIS A 117 -1.91 -5.83 -7.27
CA HIS A 117 -0.47 -5.71 -7.40
C HIS A 117 0.10 -6.92 -8.13
N LEU A 118 -0.48 -8.11 -7.91
CA LEU A 118 -0.09 -9.31 -8.65
C LEU A 118 -0.47 -9.22 -10.12
N PHE A 119 -1.71 -8.83 -10.45
CA PHE A 119 -2.11 -8.70 -11.85
C PHE A 119 -1.28 -7.65 -12.59
N GLN A 120 -1.11 -6.46 -12.00
CA GLN A 120 -0.32 -5.39 -12.59
C GLN A 120 1.12 -5.85 -12.79
N GLY A 121 1.72 -6.46 -11.78
CA GLY A 121 3.09 -6.92 -11.86
C GLY A 121 3.29 -8.06 -12.87
N ILE A 122 2.34 -8.98 -13.00
CA ILE A 122 2.34 -10.01 -14.06
C ILE A 122 2.24 -9.33 -15.43
N SER A 123 1.36 -8.35 -15.58
CA SER A 123 1.20 -7.58 -16.82
C SER A 123 2.50 -6.86 -17.22
N ASP A 124 3.10 -6.12 -16.28
CA ASP A 124 4.35 -5.38 -16.51
C ASP A 124 5.50 -6.33 -16.85
N MET A 125 5.58 -7.46 -16.15
CA MET A 125 6.56 -8.51 -16.39
C MET A 125 6.43 -9.10 -17.80
N GLN A 126 5.22 -9.54 -18.20
CA GLN A 126 5.00 -10.05 -19.55
C GLN A 126 5.24 -8.98 -20.61
N PHE A 127 4.84 -7.73 -20.33
CA PHE A 127 5.08 -6.62 -21.24
C PHE A 127 6.57 -6.41 -21.48
N ASN A 128 7.37 -6.29 -20.42
CA ASN A 128 8.81 -6.09 -20.51
C ASN A 128 9.55 -7.27 -21.16
N LYS A 129 9.00 -8.49 -21.04
CA LYS A 129 9.56 -9.69 -21.66
C LYS A 129 9.44 -9.69 -23.18
N TYR A 130 8.30 -9.24 -23.71
CA TYR A 130 8.01 -9.28 -25.14
C TYR A 130 8.23 -7.94 -25.85
N TYR A 131 8.17 -6.84 -25.13
CA TYR A 131 8.27 -5.50 -25.66
C TYR A 131 9.40 -4.74 -24.96
N ARG A 132 10.26 -4.11 -25.75
CA ARG A 132 11.21 -3.13 -25.18
C ARG A 132 10.43 -1.89 -24.77
N PRO A 133 10.79 -1.23 -23.65
CA PRO A 133 10.22 0.05 -23.27
C PRO A 133 10.59 1.08 -24.35
N THR A 134 9.74 1.16 -25.35
CA THR A 134 9.76 2.14 -26.41
C THR A 134 8.44 2.88 -26.27
N SER A 135 8.45 4.19 -26.48
CA SER A 135 7.26 5.05 -26.40
C SER A 135 6.24 4.79 -27.52
N GLN A 136 6.30 3.62 -28.16
CA GLN A 136 5.41 3.23 -29.25
C GLN A 136 4.15 2.58 -28.70
N THR A 137 3.02 2.98 -29.29
CA THR A 137 1.70 2.42 -29.02
C THR A 137 1.67 0.95 -29.48
N ILE A 138 1.25 0.05 -28.60
CA ILE A 138 1.11 -1.38 -28.90
C ILE A 138 -0.06 -1.55 -29.89
N SER A 139 0.10 -2.38 -30.91
CA SER A 139 -1.01 -2.73 -31.81
C SER A 139 -2.07 -3.56 -31.07
N GLU A 140 -3.33 -3.52 -31.52
CA GLU A 140 -4.41 -4.30 -30.89
C GLU A 140 -4.13 -5.82 -30.89
N VAL A 141 -3.51 -6.33 -31.96
CA VAL A 141 -3.12 -7.74 -32.09
C VAL A 141 -2.04 -8.11 -31.07
N ASP A 142 -1.05 -7.24 -30.89
CA ASP A 142 0.04 -7.45 -29.94
C ASP A 142 -0.43 -7.31 -28.49
N PHE A 143 -1.40 -6.43 -28.24
CA PHE A 143 -2.08 -6.31 -26.97
C PHE A 143 -2.88 -7.57 -26.63
N SER A 144 -3.61 -8.15 -27.58
CA SER A 144 -4.33 -9.42 -27.37
C SER A 144 -3.36 -10.56 -27.01
N LYS A 145 -2.24 -10.69 -27.72
CA LYS A 145 -1.20 -11.69 -27.39
C LYS A 145 -0.61 -11.48 -26.01
N LEU A 146 -0.38 -10.22 -25.63
CA LEU A 146 0.10 -9.89 -24.29
C LEU A 146 -0.89 -10.36 -23.22
N LEU A 147 -2.19 -10.10 -23.41
CA LEU A 147 -3.22 -10.58 -22.49
C LEU A 147 -3.23 -12.11 -22.40
N ASP A 148 -3.13 -12.83 -23.52
CA ASP A 148 -3.04 -14.29 -23.51
C ASP A 148 -1.86 -14.77 -22.64
N HIS A 149 -0.69 -14.14 -22.79
CA HIS A 149 0.49 -14.47 -21.97
C HIS A 149 0.27 -14.16 -20.48
N VAL A 150 -0.37 -13.05 -20.15
CA VAL A 150 -0.73 -12.68 -18.78
C VAL A 150 -1.65 -13.72 -18.17
N PHE A 151 -2.71 -14.13 -18.86
CA PHE A 151 -3.66 -15.10 -18.33
C PHE A 151 -3.11 -16.53 -18.29
N ILE A 152 -2.25 -16.93 -19.24
CA ILE A 152 -1.49 -18.18 -19.13
C ILE A 152 -0.65 -18.19 -17.85
N PHE A 153 0.03 -17.08 -17.54
CA PHE A 153 0.82 -16.98 -16.32
C PHE A 153 -0.07 -17.04 -15.06
N ILE A 154 -1.17 -16.29 -15.03
CA ILE A 154 -2.14 -16.33 -13.92
C ILE A 154 -2.66 -17.76 -13.73
N ASN A 155 -2.97 -18.48 -14.81
CA ASN A 155 -3.42 -19.87 -14.73
C ASN A 155 -2.36 -20.81 -14.16
N LYS A 156 -1.09 -20.67 -14.54
CA LYS A 156 -0.01 -21.45 -13.93
C LYS A 156 0.14 -21.14 -12.44
N LEU A 157 0.00 -19.87 -12.05
CA LEU A 157 0.07 -19.41 -10.65
C LEU A 157 -1.08 -19.97 -9.82
N LEU A 158 -2.33 -19.81 -10.28
CA LEU A 158 -3.52 -20.30 -9.57
C LEU A 158 -3.55 -21.83 -9.46
N ASN A 159 -2.97 -22.55 -10.43
CA ASN A 159 -2.84 -24.01 -10.36
C ASN A 159 -1.58 -24.49 -9.63
N GLY A 160 -0.69 -23.58 -9.24
CA GLY A 160 0.56 -23.88 -8.53
C GLY A 160 1.66 -24.55 -9.39
N ASN A 161 1.44 -24.70 -10.69
CA ASN A 161 2.39 -25.32 -11.62
C ASN A 161 3.51 -24.38 -12.07
N ILE A 162 3.45 -23.11 -11.68
CA ILE A 162 4.49 -22.12 -11.99
C ILE A 162 5.78 -22.42 -11.21
N SER A 163 6.94 -22.32 -11.87
CA SER A 163 8.25 -22.50 -11.20
C SER A 163 8.65 -21.27 -10.37
N LEU A 164 9.49 -21.46 -9.35
CA LEU A 164 10.06 -20.33 -8.58
C LEU A 164 10.90 -19.41 -9.47
N LYS A 165 11.57 -19.97 -10.49
CA LYS A 165 12.27 -19.21 -11.52
C LYS A 165 11.35 -18.26 -12.29
N GLU A 166 10.18 -18.73 -12.71
CA GLU A 166 9.18 -17.87 -13.38
C GLU A 166 8.61 -16.82 -12.42
N MET A 167 8.53 -17.12 -11.12
CA MET A 167 8.08 -16.16 -10.10
C MET A 167 9.15 -15.12 -9.71
N ALA A 168 10.43 -15.32 -10.09
CA ALA A 168 11.53 -14.46 -9.67
C ALA A 168 11.36 -13.00 -10.13
N GLU A 169 10.78 -12.78 -11.31
CA GLU A 169 10.50 -11.42 -11.81
C GLU A 169 9.37 -10.72 -11.03
N LEU A 170 8.53 -11.47 -10.31
CA LEU A 170 7.51 -10.93 -9.40
C LEU A 170 8.07 -10.64 -8.00
N GLN A 171 9.31 -11.05 -7.70
CA GLN A 171 9.93 -10.84 -6.39
C GLN A 171 9.84 -9.40 -5.87
N PRO A 172 10.03 -8.33 -6.69
CA PRO A 172 9.84 -6.95 -6.25
C PRO A 172 8.42 -6.66 -5.72
N ILE A 173 7.38 -7.30 -6.26
CA ILE A 173 6.01 -7.10 -5.77
C ILE A 173 5.88 -7.66 -4.36
N PHE A 174 6.37 -8.87 -4.14
CA PHE A 174 6.34 -9.49 -2.83
C PHE A 174 7.25 -8.77 -1.83
N LYS A 175 8.38 -8.21 -2.30
CA LYS A 175 9.39 -7.48 -1.51
C LYS A 175 9.09 -6.02 -1.24
N ASP A 176 8.26 -5.34 -2.04
CA ASP A 176 8.16 -3.88 -2.02
C ASP A 176 6.73 -3.40 -1.86
N LYS A 177 5.73 -4.25 -2.15
CA LYS A 177 4.31 -3.89 -2.10
C LYS A 177 3.64 -4.56 -0.93
N ASN A 178 2.85 -3.78 -0.20
CA ASN A 178 1.99 -4.24 0.87
C ASN A 178 0.79 -5.02 0.32
N ILE A 179 1.04 -6.25 -0.11
CA ILE A 179 0.01 -7.10 -0.69
C ILE A 179 -0.76 -7.82 0.39
N ASN A 180 -2.09 -7.68 0.37
CA ASN A 180 -2.98 -8.62 1.05
C ASN A 180 -3.22 -9.80 0.11
N ILE A 181 -2.48 -10.89 0.33
CA ILE A 181 -2.46 -12.07 -0.55
C ILE A 181 -3.87 -12.60 -0.83
N ARG A 182 -4.74 -12.67 0.19
CA ARG A 182 -6.10 -13.19 0.02
C ARG A 182 -6.95 -12.32 -0.90
N GLU A 183 -6.88 -11.01 -0.75
CA GLU A 183 -7.60 -10.07 -1.61
C GLU A 183 -7.02 -10.05 -3.03
N GLU A 184 -5.71 -10.18 -3.19
CA GLU A 184 -5.05 -10.31 -4.49
C GLU A 184 -5.50 -11.58 -5.24
N VAL A 185 -5.51 -12.74 -4.57
CA VAL A 185 -5.95 -14.02 -5.16
C VAL A 185 -7.42 -13.95 -5.59
N LYS A 186 -8.30 -13.40 -4.74
CA LYS A 186 -9.72 -13.19 -5.10
C LYS A 186 -9.86 -12.33 -6.36
N LYS A 187 -9.10 -11.23 -6.45
CA LYS A 187 -9.10 -10.35 -7.63
C LYS A 187 -8.60 -11.06 -8.89
N LEU A 188 -7.56 -11.90 -8.77
CA LEU A 188 -7.07 -12.72 -9.89
C LEU A 188 -8.14 -13.68 -10.41
N TYR A 189 -8.85 -14.38 -9.52
CA TYR A 189 -9.96 -15.25 -9.93
C TYR A 189 -11.12 -14.49 -10.60
N ILE A 190 -11.51 -13.32 -10.05
CA ILE A 190 -12.56 -12.48 -10.63
C ILE A 190 -12.17 -12.03 -12.04
N ASN A 191 -10.95 -11.51 -12.21
CA ASN A 191 -10.45 -11.04 -13.49
C ASN A 191 -10.37 -12.17 -14.54
N HIS A 192 -9.93 -13.36 -14.13
CA HIS A 192 -9.90 -14.55 -14.99
C HIS A 192 -11.31 -14.99 -15.43
N SER A 193 -12.29 -14.96 -14.52
CA SER A 193 -13.68 -15.34 -14.84
C SER A 193 -14.36 -14.40 -15.85
N ASN A 194 -13.99 -13.12 -15.82
CA ASN A 194 -14.52 -12.11 -16.73
C ASN A 194 -13.97 -12.27 -18.17
N GLU A 195 -12.70 -12.65 -18.31
CA GLU A 195 -12.09 -12.93 -19.61
C GLU A 195 -12.71 -14.15 -20.31
N GLN A 196 -12.89 -15.25 -19.57
CA GLN A 196 -13.55 -16.46 -20.08
C GLN A 196 -15.00 -16.21 -20.54
N SER A 197 -15.65 -15.18 -19.97
CA SER A 197 -17.00 -14.78 -20.34
C SER A 197 -17.02 -13.94 -21.63
N ASN A 198 -16.01 -13.10 -21.87
CA ASN A 198 -15.94 -12.20 -23.02
C ASN A 198 -15.44 -12.87 -24.32
N ASN A 199 -14.54 -13.86 -24.22
CA ASN A 199 -14.05 -14.60 -25.40
C ASN A 199 -15.07 -15.63 -25.97
N ARG A 200 -16.25 -15.79 -25.33
CA ARG A 200 -17.32 -16.69 -25.81
C ARG A 200 -18.27 -16.09 -26.85
N VAL A 201 -18.11 -14.81 -27.23
CA VAL A 201 -19.03 -14.15 -28.18
C VAL A 201 -18.75 -14.54 -29.65
N ASN A 202 -17.60 -15.14 -29.98
CA ASN A 202 -17.21 -15.41 -31.38
C ASN A 202 -17.12 -16.91 -31.78
N MET A 203 -17.77 -17.84 -31.07
CA MET A 203 -17.83 -19.25 -31.51
C MET A 203 -19.27 -19.77 -31.59
N PRO A 204 -19.64 -20.48 -32.68
CA PRO A 204 -21.01 -20.96 -32.85
C PRO A 204 -21.33 -22.10 -31.88
N THR A 205 -22.41 -21.86 -31.15
CA THR A 205 -23.33 -22.75 -30.43
C THR A 205 -23.13 -24.26 -30.64
N THR A 206 -22.61 -24.97 -29.62
CA THR A 206 -23.11 -26.26 -29.08
C THR A 206 -22.10 -26.93 -28.13
N VAL A 207 -21.94 -26.44 -26.90
CA VAL A 207 -21.57 -27.29 -25.74
C VAL A 207 -22.18 -26.65 -24.48
N ALA A 208 -22.72 -27.52 -23.62
CA ALA A 208 -23.40 -27.25 -22.36
C ALA A 208 -22.86 -26.06 -21.55
N GLN A 209 -23.79 -25.39 -20.84
CA GLN A 209 -23.51 -24.42 -19.79
C GLN A 209 -22.46 -24.97 -18.81
N ILE A 210 -21.19 -24.60 -19.01
CA ILE A 210 -20.15 -24.81 -18.00
C ILE A 210 -20.47 -23.80 -16.89
N PRO A 211 -20.74 -24.24 -15.64
CA PRO A 211 -21.13 -23.35 -14.57
C PRO A 211 -20.05 -22.28 -14.36
N LYS A 212 -20.46 -21.08 -13.92
CA LYS A 212 -19.54 -20.11 -13.29
C LYS A 212 -18.78 -20.87 -12.20
N ILE A 213 -17.55 -21.30 -12.49
CA ILE A 213 -16.68 -21.88 -11.49
C ILE A 213 -16.20 -20.69 -10.66
N GLN A 214 -17.03 -20.27 -9.69
CA GLN A 214 -16.51 -19.53 -8.57
C GLN A 214 -15.51 -20.48 -7.89
N PRO A 215 -14.25 -20.07 -7.69
CA PRO A 215 -13.31 -20.89 -6.96
C PRO A 215 -13.90 -21.18 -5.58
N SER A 216 -13.73 -22.43 -5.13
CA SER A 216 -14.05 -22.78 -3.76
C SER A 216 -13.13 -22.00 -2.81
N GLU A 217 -13.62 -21.70 -1.60
CA GLU A 217 -12.76 -21.09 -0.56
C GLU A 217 -11.51 -21.95 -0.29
N GLN A 218 -11.59 -23.26 -0.47
CA GLN A 218 -10.44 -24.16 -0.31
C GLN A 218 -9.34 -23.92 -1.36
N GLU A 219 -9.72 -23.68 -2.62
CA GLU A 219 -8.77 -23.34 -3.69
C GLU A 219 -8.12 -21.97 -3.43
N ILE A 220 -8.91 -20.99 -2.98
CA ILE A 220 -8.37 -19.67 -2.61
C ILE A 220 -7.35 -19.80 -1.48
N GLU A 221 -7.69 -20.48 -0.39
CA GLU A 221 -6.79 -20.64 0.76
C GLU A 221 -5.51 -21.40 0.39
N GLN A 222 -5.60 -22.40 -0.48
CA GLN A 222 -4.43 -23.14 -0.97
C GLN A 222 -3.47 -22.24 -1.77
N VAL A 223 -3.99 -21.41 -2.68
CA VAL A 223 -3.15 -20.45 -3.42
C VAL A 223 -2.58 -19.39 -2.47
N CYS A 224 -3.36 -18.96 -1.47
CA CYS A 224 -2.90 -18.01 -0.46
C CYS A 224 -1.71 -18.56 0.33
N GLU A 225 -1.78 -19.82 0.76
CA GLU A 225 -0.69 -20.51 1.45
C GLU A 225 0.58 -20.51 0.60
N TRP A 226 0.48 -20.92 -0.67
CA TRP A 226 1.63 -20.96 -1.57
C TRP A 226 2.29 -19.59 -1.73
N LEU A 227 1.49 -18.55 -1.97
CA LEU A 227 1.99 -17.19 -2.16
C LEU A 227 2.55 -16.60 -0.87
N GLN A 228 2.04 -16.99 0.30
CA GLN A 228 2.56 -16.55 1.59
C GLN A 228 3.93 -17.17 1.87
N ILE A 229 4.10 -18.47 1.60
CA ILE A 229 5.41 -19.12 1.70
C ILE A 229 6.40 -18.51 0.70
N TYR A 230 5.94 -18.22 -0.53
CA TYR A 230 6.75 -17.52 -1.52
C TYR A 230 7.14 -16.10 -1.07
N GLN A 231 6.24 -15.37 -0.39
CA GLN A 231 6.55 -14.06 0.18
C GLN A 231 7.69 -14.15 1.19
N TYR A 232 7.69 -15.14 2.08
CA TYR A 232 8.79 -15.35 3.02
C TYR A 232 10.09 -15.73 2.29
N TYR A 233 10.00 -16.65 1.33
CA TYR A 233 11.13 -17.04 0.48
C TYR A 233 11.75 -15.83 -0.24
N SER A 234 10.91 -14.93 -0.77
CA SER A 234 11.36 -13.74 -1.47
C SER A 234 12.18 -12.79 -0.58
N HIS A 235 11.91 -12.75 0.73
CA HIS A 235 12.64 -11.90 1.68
C HIS A 235 13.84 -12.59 2.34
N LEU A 236 14.00 -13.90 2.14
CA LEU A 236 14.96 -14.71 2.89
C LEU A 236 16.38 -14.14 2.86
N ASN A 237 16.86 -13.75 1.67
CA ASN A 237 18.20 -13.18 1.52
C ASN A 237 18.37 -11.86 2.28
N ILE A 238 17.34 -11.00 2.29
CA ILE A 238 17.38 -9.72 3.00
C ILE A 238 17.34 -9.94 4.52
N ILE A 239 16.60 -10.95 4.99
CA ILE A 239 16.59 -11.34 6.41
C ILE A 239 17.96 -11.85 6.83
N MET A 240 18.60 -12.70 6.02
CA MET A 240 19.95 -13.19 6.30
C MET A 240 20.98 -12.07 6.28
N GLU A 241 20.92 -11.19 5.28
CA GLU A 241 21.77 -9.99 5.21
C GLU A 241 21.59 -9.12 6.45
N CYS A 242 20.35 -8.90 6.90
CA CYS A 242 20.06 -8.13 8.12
C CYS A 242 20.75 -8.74 9.35
N ILE A 243 20.63 -10.06 9.54
CA ILE A 243 21.22 -10.77 10.66
C ILE A 243 22.75 -10.62 10.67
N GLU A 244 23.38 -10.81 9.51
CA GLU A 244 24.83 -10.73 9.35
C GLU A 244 25.34 -9.30 9.50
N LYS A 245 24.72 -8.35 8.80
CA LYS A 245 25.12 -6.94 8.75
C LYS A 245 25.06 -6.26 10.12
N PHE A 246 24.11 -6.65 10.96
CA PHE A 246 23.95 -6.06 12.29
C PHE A 246 24.46 -6.95 13.43
N ASP A 247 25.05 -8.10 13.12
CA ASP A 247 25.54 -9.07 14.10
C ASP A 247 24.48 -9.38 15.16
N LEU A 248 23.29 -9.82 14.71
CA LEU A 248 22.10 -9.97 15.57
C LEU A 248 22.07 -11.29 16.34
N LEU A 249 22.93 -12.23 16.02
CA LEU A 249 22.95 -13.55 16.64
C LEU A 249 24.32 -13.89 17.22
N PRO A 250 24.40 -14.78 18.22
CA PRO A 250 25.67 -15.21 18.77
C PRO A 250 26.43 -16.06 17.75
N THR A 251 27.72 -15.75 17.52
CA THR A 251 28.60 -16.50 16.61
C THR A 251 28.84 -17.95 17.03
N ASP A 252 28.68 -18.23 18.33
CA ASP A 252 29.01 -19.53 18.92
C ASP A 252 27.84 -20.53 18.79
N ASN A 253 26.66 -20.04 18.40
CA ASN A 253 25.49 -20.86 18.17
C ASN A 253 25.41 -21.22 16.68
N LYS A 254 25.91 -22.40 16.32
CA LYS A 254 25.62 -22.99 14.99
C LYS A 254 24.15 -23.37 14.93
N GLU A 255 23.31 -22.42 14.57
CA GLU A 255 21.89 -22.66 14.43
C GLU A 255 21.61 -23.43 13.15
N GLU A 256 21.37 -24.73 13.28
CA GLU A 256 20.96 -25.64 12.20
C GLU A 256 19.79 -25.07 11.38
N LYS A 257 18.90 -24.32 12.04
CA LYS A 257 17.77 -23.62 11.43
C LYS A 257 18.22 -22.56 10.42
N ILE A 258 19.23 -21.76 10.73
CA ILE A 258 19.77 -20.73 9.83
C ILE A 258 20.49 -21.36 8.66
N ASP A 259 21.30 -22.38 8.94
CA ASP A 259 22.00 -23.13 7.88
C ASP A 259 21.00 -23.80 6.93
N HIS A 260 19.91 -24.35 7.46
CA HIS A 260 18.83 -24.91 6.65
C HIS A 260 18.15 -23.82 5.80
N LEU A 261 17.82 -22.68 6.39
CA LEU A 261 17.25 -21.53 5.67
C LEU A 261 18.18 -21.03 4.55
N LYS A 262 19.49 -20.89 4.81
CA LYS A 262 20.48 -20.50 3.79
C LYS A 262 20.60 -21.50 2.64
N ARG A 263 20.33 -22.79 2.88
CA ARG A 263 20.33 -23.81 1.81
C ARG A 263 19.07 -23.77 0.94
N LEU A 264 17.99 -23.16 1.42
CA LEU A 264 16.75 -23.00 0.66
C LEU A 264 16.90 -21.96 -0.46
N SER A 265 17.84 -21.02 -0.37
CA SER A 265 18.16 -20.11 -1.48
C SER A 265 18.96 -20.85 -2.54
N GLY A 266 18.27 -21.42 -3.55
CA GLY A 266 18.94 -22.01 -4.72
C GLY A 266 18.15 -23.04 -5.53
N ASN A 267 17.01 -23.54 -5.04
CA ASN A 267 16.20 -24.49 -5.81
C ASN A 267 15.08 -23.80 -6.61
N GLU A 268 15.46 -23.12 -7.69
CA GLU A 268 14.55 -22.32 -8.54
C GLU A 268 13.63 -23.15 -9.44
N ASN A 269 13.91 -24.46 -9.59
CA ASN A 269 13.12 -25.37 -10.43
C ASN A 269 11.90 -25.97 -9.71
N CYS A 270 11.79 -25.76 -8.39
CA CYS A 270 10.62 -26.14 -7.60
C CYS A 270 9.37 -25.41 -8.13
N SER A 271 8.24 -26.11 -8.20
CA SER A 271 6.96 -25.45 -8.48
C SER A 271 6.40 -24.76 -7.25
N LEU A 272 5.51 -23.79 -7.46
CA LEU A 272 4.84 -23.06 -6.39
C LEU A 272 4.03 -24.00 -5.49
N LYS A 273 3.42 -25.05 -6.05
CA LYS A 273 2.70 -26.07 -5.26
C LYS A 273 3.62 -26.92 -4.39
N GLU A 274 4.84 -27.21 -4.85
CA GLU A 274 5.82 -27.99 -4.10
C GLU A 274 6.45 -27.20 -2.95
N ILE A 275 6.32 -25.86 -2.96
CA ILE A 275 6.91 -24.96 -1.96
C ILE A 275 6.38 -25.26 -0.54
N THR A 276 5.12 -25.66 -0.39
CA THR A 276 4.53 -25.91 0.94
C THR A 276 5.27 -27.01 1.68
N ASN A 277 5.67 -28.07 0.97
CA ASN A 277 6.38 -29.19 1.58
C ASN A 277 7.87 -28.90 1.70
N ALA A 278 8.49 -28.37 0.63
CA ALA A 278 9.93 -28.12 0.59
C ALA A 278 10.37 -26.96 1.50
N TYR A 279 9.48 -26.00 1.77
CA TYR A 279 9.77 -24.76 2.50
C TYR A 279 8.82 -24.54 3.68
N ARG A 280 8.19 -25.61 4.21
CA ARG A 280 7.31 -25.54 5.40
C ARG A 280 7.96 -24.80 6.57
N ILE A 281 9.28 -24.98 6.72
CA ILE A 281 10.07 -24.29 7.75
C ILE A 281 9.96 -22.76 7.65
N LEU A 282 9.82 -22.17 6.45
CA LEU A 282 9.62 -20.73 6.30
C LEU A 282 8.32 -20.27 6.96
N GLN A 283 7.24 -21.03 6.77
CA GLN A 283 5.96 -20.74 7.40
C GLN A 283 6.06 -20.87 8.91
N GLU A 284 6.67 -21.95 9.41
CA GLU A 284 6.88 -22.17 10.85
C GLU A 284 7.71 -21.03 11.49
N CYS A 285 8.73 -20.54 10.77
CA CYS A 285 9.59 -19.45 11.22
C CYS A 285 8.88 -18.10 11.21
N PHE A 286 8.18 -17.77 10.14
CA PHE A 286 7.79 -16.39 9.84
C PHE A 286 6.28 -16.13 9.93
N GLN A 287 5.46 -17.13 10.28
CA GLN A 287 4.00 -16.98 10.43
C GLN A 287 3.58 -15.85 11.39
N THR A 288 4.40 -15.51 12.37
CA THR A 288 4.14 -14.41 13.32
C THR A 288 4.45 -13.04 12.75
N LEU A 289 5.17 -12.98 11.62
CA LEU A 289 5.53 -11.74 10.95
C LEU A 289 4.51 -11.40 9.88
N THR A 290 3.97 -10.19 9.97
CA THR A 290 3.21 -9.58 8.89
C THR A 290 4.14 -9.08 7.78
N HIS A 291 3.58 -8.81 6.60
CA HIS A 291 4.33 -8.18 5.50
C HIS A 291 5.05 -6.88 5.92
N GLN A 292 4.43 -6.06 6.78
CA GLN A 292 5.03 -4.82 7.25
C GLN A 292 6.33 -5.08 8.02
N HIS A 293 6.42 -6.16 8.79
CA HIS A 293 7.65 -6.55 9.47
C HIS A 293 8.76 -6.90 8.46
N LEU A 294 8.42 -7.58 7.37
CA LEU A 294 9.37 -7.88 6.30
C LEU A 294 9.86 -6.59 5.61
N GLN A 295 8.97 -5.62 5.38
CA GLN A 295 9.33 -4.29 4.87
C GLN A 295 10.23 -3.51 5.83
N LEU A 296 10.01 -3.65 7.14
CA LEU A 296 10.86 -3.03 8.16
C LEU A 296 12.28 -3.58 8.08
N ILE A 297 12.46 -4.90 8.02
CA ILE A 297 13.77 -5.54 7.86
C ILE A 297 14.49 -4.98 6.63
N LYS A 298 13.80 -4.96 5.47
CA LYS A 298 14.36 -4.38 4.23
C LYS A 298 14.76 -2.92 4.40
N THR A 299 13.86 -2.09 4.91
CA THR A 299 14.09 -0.65 5.10
C THR A 299 15.29 -0.40 6.02
N VAL A 300 15.43 -1.20 7.07
CA VAL A 300 16.53 -1.10 8.03
C VAL A 300 17.86 -1.52 7.41
N VAL A 301 17.88 -2.56 6.57
CA VAL A 301 19.08 -2.96 5.81
C VAL A 301 19.52 -1.86 4.85
N GLU A 302 18.59 -1.25 4.12
CA GLU A 302 18.84 -0.11 3.22
C GLU A 302 19.31 1.14 3.99
N CYS A 303 18.72 1.40 5.16
CA CYS A 303 19.00 2.54 6.01
C CYS A 303 19.97 2.20 7.15
N SER A 304 20.97 1.34 6.91
CA SER A 304 21.84 0.80 7.96
C SER A 304 22.58 1.86 8.79
N ASN A 305 22.79 3.04 8.21
CA ASN A 305 23.42 4.18 8.88
C ASN A 305 22.63 4.62 10.12
N VAL A 306 21.29 4.52 10.09
CA VAL A 306 20.43 4.86 11.23
C VAL A 306 20.75 3.95 12.42
N ILE A 307 20.86 2.64 12.18
CA ILE A 307 21.22 1.67 13.22
C ILE A 307 22.63 1.90 13.74
N GLN A 308 23.59 2.08 12.84
CA GLN A 308 24.98 2.33 13.22
C GLN A 308 25.09 3.59 14.09
N MET A 309 24.36 4.65 13.75
CA MET A 309 24.30 5.87 14.55
C MET A 309 23.71 5.60 15.93
N MET A 310 22.60 4.85 16.04
CA MET A 310 21.99 4.57 17.33
C MET A 310 22.84 3.65 18.22
N LYS A 311 23.53 2.67 17.61
CA LYS A 311 24.54 1.84 18.31
C LYS A 311 25.71 2.70 18.79
N LYS A 312 26.27 3.56 17.93
CA LYS A 312 27.40 4.45 18.27
C LYS A 312 27.05 5.46 19.37
N ALA A 313 25.82 5.97 19.36
CA ALA A 313 25.33 6.89 20.38
C ALA A 313 24.88 6.19 21.68
N ASP A 314 24.99 4.86 21.74
CA ASP A 314 24.61 4.02 22.88
C ASP A 314 23.17 4.28 23.37
N LEU A 315 22.25 4.55 22.43
CA LEU A 315 20.91 5.05 22.76
C LEU A 315 20.04 4.03 23.50
N TYR A 316 20.35 2.75 23.40
CA TYR A 316 19.55 1.70 24.01
C TYR A 316 20.18 1.07 25.27
N SER A 317 21.35 1.53 25.73
CA SER A 317 21.84 1.16 27.05
C SER A 317 20.89 1.64 28.15
N GLN A 318 21.05 1.16 29.37
CA GLN A 318 20.23 1.63 30.49
C GLN A 318 20.31 3.16 30.66
N HIS A 319 21.50 3.73 30.48
CA HIS A 319 21.69 5.17 30.54
C HIS A 319 21.13 5.87 29.29
N GLY A 320 21.37 5.32 28.10
CA GLY A 320 20.81 5.83 26.83
C GLY A 320 19.30 5.90 26.82
N ARG A 321 18.62 4.83 27.27
CA ARG A 321 17.15 4.76 27.38
C ARG A 321 16.60 5.84 28.31
N ARG A 322 17.24 6.01 29.48
CA ARG A 322 16.85 7.04 30.44
C ARG A 322 17.03 8.43 29.84
N ARG A 323 18.17 8.71 29.22
CA ARG A 323 18.44 9.99 28.56
C ARG A 323 17.47 10.26 27.40
N PHE A 324 17.12 9.24 26.62
CA PHE A 324 16.14 9.33 25.55
C PHE A 324 14.75 9.68 26.09
N GLN A 325 14.31 9.02 27.17
CA GLN A 325 13.03 9.31 27.84
C GLN A 325 13.00 10.75 28.38
N GLU A 326 14.06 11.18 29.07
CA GLU A 326 14.17 12.55 29.58
C GLU A 326 14.13 13.58 28.43
N LEU A 327 14.86 13.36 27.35
CA LEU A 327 14.82 14.23 26.16
C LEU A 327 13.43 14.24 25.52
N ARG A 328 12.81 13.07 25.35
CA ARG A 328 11.47 12.94 24.78
C ARG A 328 10.46 13.75 25.59
N ASP A 329 10.44 13.59 26.90
CA ASP A 329 9.44 14.22 27.77
C ASP A 329 9.63 15.75 27.82
N ASN A 330 10.89 16.19 27.89
CA ASN A 330 11.24 17.62 27.82
C ASN A 330 10.84 18.24 26.49
N LEU A 331 11.22 17.63 25.36
CA LEU A 331 10.91 18.15 24.03
C LEU A 331 9.42 18.09 23.71
N THR A 332 8.71 17.05 24.17
CA THR A 332 7.24 16.96 24.03
C THR A 332 6.57 18.14 24.71
N THR A 333 7.07 18.54 25.88
CA THR A 333 6.54 19.70 26.62
C THR A 333 6.90 21.02 25.93
N GLN A 334 8.13 21.17 25.44
CA GLN A 334 8.58 22.39 24.78
C GLN A 334 7.93 22.61 23.40
N PHE A 335 7.64 21.53 22.68
CA PHE A 335 7.13 21.61 21.31
C PHE A 335 5.60 21.58 21.21
N GLN A 336 4.84 21.58 22.31
CA GLN A 336 3.36 21.46 22.29
C GLN A 336 2.65 22.38 21.28
N LEU A 337 3.21 23.56 20.99
CA LEU A 337 2.66 24.55 20.04
C LEU A 337 3.50 24.74 18.76
N GLN A 338 4.52 23.90 18.54
CA GLN A 338 5.44 23.98 17.40
C GLN A 338 5.26 22.74 16.51
N GLU A 339 4.34 22.84 15.55
CA GLU A 339 3.91 21.72 14.70
C GLU A 339 5.06 20.98 14.01
N LEU A 340 5.99 21.73 13.38
CA LEU A 340 7.16 21.15 12.71
C LEU A 340 8.06 20.38 13.70
N ASN A 341 8.31 20.95 14.87
CA ASN A 341 9.18 20.33 15.86
C ASN A 341 8.53 19.11 16.53
N ASN A 342 7.21 19.15 16.76
CA ASN A 342 6.44 17.98 17.18
C ASN A 342 6.48 16.85 16.15
N MET A 343 6.40 17.18 14.86
CA MET A 343 6.48 16.19 13.79
C MET A 343 7.87 15.53 13.74
N ILE A 344 8.94 16.31 13.86
CA ILE A 344 10.32 15.79 13.94
C ILE A 344 10.48 14.90 15.18
N LEU A 345 10.02 15.35 16.35
CA LEU A 345 10.07 14.57 17.58
C LEU A 345 9.31 13.25 17.46
N THR A 346 8.11 13.27 16.88
CA THR A 346 7.29 12.08 16.64
C THR A 346 8.02 11.11 15.70
N SER A 347 8.59 11.63 14.61
CA SER A 347 9.40 10.84 13.68
C SER A 347 10.59 10.16 14.37
N TRP A 348 11.25 10.87 15.29
CA TRP A 348 12.36 10.34 16.06
C TRP A 348 11.92 9.24 17.04
N ILE A 349 10.80 9.46 17.75
CA ILE A 349 10.21 8.46 18.65
C ILE A 349 9.85 7.19 17.90
N ILE A 350 9.16 7.31 16.76
CA ILE A 350 8.77 6.16 15.95
C ILE A 350 10.02 5.41 15.47
N THR A 351 11.00 6.12 14.92
CA THR A 351 12.27 5.51 14.46
C THR A 351 12.96 4.76 15.60
N TYR A 352 13.05 5.37 16.78
CA TYR A 352 13.64 4.74 17.96
C TYR A 352 12.90 3.45 18.37
N THR A 353 11.57 3.43 18.35
CA THR A 353 10.83 2.20 18.66
C THR A 353 11.02 1.12 17.60
N LEU A 354 11.03 1.50 16.32
CA LEU A 354 11.09 0.53 15.22
C LEU A 354 12.43 -0.19 15.09
N ILE A 355 13.54 0.49 15.38
CA ILE A 355 14.85 -0.13 15.14
C ILE A 355 15.37 -0.94 16.35
N GLU A 356 14.70 -0.89 17.50
CA GLU A 356 15.16 -1.53 18.74
C GLU A 356 15.49 -3.03 18.59
N PRO A 357 14.72 -3.85 17.86
CA PRO A 357 15.05 -5.28 17.70
C PRO A 357 16.38 -5.53 16.99
N PHE A 358 16.90 -4.54 16.27
CA PHE A 358 18.09 -4.64 15.43
C PHE A 358 19.34 -4.05 16.09
N THR A 359 19.21 -3.46 17.29
CA THR A 359 20.35 -2.87 18.00
C THR A 359 21.06 -3.86 18.92
N PHE A 360 20.40 -4.95 19.31
CA PHE A 360 20.93 -5.93 20.24
C PHE A 360 21.01 -7.32 19.65
N LYS A 361 21.97 -8.11 20.15
CA LYS A 361 21.97 -9.55 19.92
C LYS A 361 20.72 -10.18 20.54
N ALA A 362 20.05 -11.01 19.75
CA ALA A 362 19.06 -11.95 20.23
C ALA A 362 19.78 -13.16 20.83
N LYS A 363 19.06 -13.92 21.66
CA LYS A 363 19.58 -15.17 22.24
C LYS A 363 19.71 -16.26 21.17
N ASN A 364 18.77 -16.27 20.24
CA ASN A 364 18.71 -17.17 19.09
C ASN A 364 17.80 -16.57 18.01
N PHE A 365 17.68 -17.24 16.85
CA PHE A 365 16.82 -16.78 15.77
C PHE A 365 15.35 -16.61 16.17
N ASP A 366 14.79 -17.55 16.94
CA ASP A 366 13.38 -17.48 17.35
C ASP A 366 13.10 -16.27 18.26
N ASP A 367 14.03 -15.93 19.15
CA ASP A 367 13.98 -14.72 19.97
C ASP A 367 14.04 -13.45 19.11
N PHE A 368 14.86 -13.44 18.05
CA PHE A 368 14.88 -12.31 17.10
C PHE A 368 13.53 -12.13 16.40
N ILE A 369 12.95 -13.22 15.87
CA ILE A 369 11.64 -13.17 15.21
C ILE A 369 10.55 -12.73 16.19
N LEU A 370 10.57 -13.24 17.43
CA LEU A 370 9.60 -12.88 18.46
C LEU A 370 9.68 -11.40 18.84
N ARG A 371 10.90 -10.83 18.96
CA ARG A 371 11.10 -9.39 19.20
C ARG A 371 10.56 -8.54 18.06
N LEU A 372 10.73 -8.97 16.81
CA LEU A 372 10.13 -8.28 15.66
C LEU A 372 8.60 -8.31 15.71
N ALA A 373 8.02 -9.48 15.98
CA ALA A 373 6.56 -9.66 16.05
C ALA A 373 5.88 -8.84 17.17
N GLN A 374 6.64 -8.39 18.18
CA GLN A 374 6.13 -7.52 19.25
C GLN A 374 5.86 -6.09 18.79
N ILE A 375 6.29 -5.69 17.59
CA ILE A 375 6.00 -4.38 17.00
C ILE A 375 4.56 -4.35 16.46
N THR A 376 3.60 -4.05 17.34
CA THR A 376 2.16 -4.16 17.03
C THR A 376 1.57 -2.97 16.26
N LYS A 377 2.25 -1.82 16.20
CA LYS A 377 1.78 -0.58 15.53
C LYS A 377 2.64 -0.18 14.34
N LEU A 378 2.91 -1.14 13.46
CA LEU A 378 3.72 -0.90 12.28
C LEU A 378 2.82 -0.48 11.10
N GLU A 379 2.65 0.81 10.88
CA GLU A 379 1.95 1.31 9.69
C GLU A 379 2.93 1.45 8.51
N GLU A 380 2.43 1.41 7.28
CA GLU A 380 3.27 1.58 6.08
C GLU A 380 3.96 2.95 6.07
N SER A 381 3.25 3.98 6.54
CA SER A 381 3.78 5.33 6.77
C SER A 381 4.93 5.36 7.78
N SER A 382 4.97 4.41 8.72
CA SER A 382 5.96 4.41 9.80
C SER A 382 7.39 4.22 9.27
N LEU A 383 7.54 3.49 8.15
CA LEU A 383 8.83 3.26 7.50
C LEU A 383 9.41 4.53 6.87
N ASN A 384 8.58 5.53 6.56
CA ASN A 384 9.03 6.81 6.01
C ASN A 384 9.84 7.63 7.04
N HIS A 385 9.61 7.41 8.34
CA HIS A 385 10.39 8.03 9.40
C HIS A 385 11.85 7.55 9.38
N ILE A 386 12.08 6.25 9.14
CA ILE A 386 13.43 5.68 8.99
C ILE A 386 14.10 6.21 7.71
N LYS A 387 13.34 6.32 6.62
CA LYS A 387 13.83 6.79 5.31
C LYS A 387 14.08 8.31 5.25
N GLY A 388 13.67 9.08 6.26
CA GLY A 388 13.77 10.54 6.26
C GLY A 388 12.85 11.25 5.25
N LYS A 389 11.82 10.57 4.72
CA LYS A 389 10.90 11.09 3.69
C LYS A 389 9.72 11.90 4.25
N PHE A 390 9.69 12.15 5.56
CA PHE A 390 8.57 12.85 6.21
C PHE A 390 8.68 14.37 6.15
N LEU A 391 9.80 14.91 5.65
CA LEU A 391 10.12 16.35 5.62
C LEU A 391 10.13 16.94 4.21
N SER A 392 9.72 16.18 3.19
CA SER A 392 9.72 16.61 1.78
C SER A 392 8.33 16.90 1.25
#